data_AF-A0A5B3H1B1-F1
#
_entry.id   AF-A0A5B3H1B1-F1
#
_cell.length_a   1.000
_cell.length_b   1.000
_cell.length_c   1.000
_cell.angle_alpha   90.00
_cell.angle_beta   90.00
_cell.angle_gamma   90.00
#
_symmetry.space_group_name_H-M   'P 1'
#
loop_
_entity.id
_entity.type
_entity.pdbx_description
1 polymer ?
#
loop_
_entity_poly.entity_id
_entity_poly.type
_entity_poly.pdbx_seq_one_letter_code
_entity_poly.pdbx_strand_id
1 'polypeptide(L)'
;MDVQRIELEADRIVAEELDRARQKIIEHHVAAGQRTTGTTADSITIAVTTNGGVTTGTMDARPYFAALETGTQPWLSQHFRRRRDGSVYPSAPKWFIDIIADWAAAKGVDISAWGAATKIMTEGSALFRNGGREDIFTPEIAALSDRIADRLAGLFDAQIVESILRQ
;
A
#
# COMPACT_ATOMS: atom_id res chain seq x y z
N MET A 1 24.08 3.41 32.03
CA MET A 1 23.35 3.21 30.77
C MET A 1 22.01 3.88 30.95
N ASP A 2 21.70 4.90 30.15
CA ASP A 2 20.45 5.65 30.25
C ASP A 2 19.40 4.98 29.34
N VAL A 3 18.61 4.08 29.93
CA VAL A 3 17.61 3.26 29.22
C VAL A 3 16.59 4.14 28.50
N GLN A 4 16.22 5.27 29.09
CA GLN A 4 15.26 6.20 28.49
C GLN A 4 15.79 6.81 27.19
N ARG A 5 17.10 7.06 27.12
CA ARG A 5 17.76 7.55 25.90
C ARG A 5 17.78 6.50 24.79
N ILE A 6 17.91 5.22 25.12
CA ILE A 6 17.83 4.11 24.16
C ILE A 6 16.43 4.02 23.57
N GLU A 7 15.42 4.04 24.44
CA GLU A 7 14.02 3.93 24.02
C GLU A 7 13.64 5.07 23.09
N LEU A 8 13.99 6.33 23.43
CA LEU A 8 13.77 7.49 22.57
C LEU A 8 14.45 7.37 21.20
N GLU A 9 15.67 6.82 21.15
CA GLU A 9 16.42 6.69 19.92
C GLU A 9 15.93 5.53 19.06
N ALA A 10 15.50 4.42 19.68
CA ALA A 10 14.83 3.31 19.01
C ALA A 10 13.51 3.78 18.40
N ASP A 11 12.72 4.58 19.12
CA ASP A 11 11.48 5.18 18.63
C ASP A 11 11.72 6.06 17.41
N ARG A 12 12.77 6.89 17.47
CA ARG A 12 13.18 7.75 16.35
C ARG A 12 13.58 6.92 15.13
N ILE A 13 14.38 5.87 15.32
CA ILE A 13 14.80 4.96 14.24
C ILE A 13 13.58 4.32 13.58
N VAL A 14 12.68 3.76 14.37
CA VAL A 14 11.46 3.11 13.86
C VAL A 14 10.59 4.10 13.10
N ALA A 15 10.37 5.31 13.64
CA ALA A 15 9.59 6.35 12.99
C ALA A 15 10.19 6.78 11.64
N GLU A 16 11.50 7.00 11.59
CA GLU A 16 12.21 7.41 10.37
C GLU A 16 12.22 6.34 9.29
N GLU A 17 12.44 5.08 9.67
CA GLU A 17 12.44 3.98 8.69
C GLU A 17 11.04 3.69 8.16
N LEU A 18 10.01 3.81 8.98
CA LEU A 18 8.62 3.76 8.51
C LEU A 18 8.30 4.92 7.58
N ASP A 19 8.75 6.14 7.90
CA ASP A 19 8.54 7.32 7.05
C ASP A 19 9.20 7.12 5.67
N ARG A 20 10.44 6.62 5.68
CA ARG A 20 11.17 6.27 4.47
C ARG A 20 10.47 5.20 3.65
N ALA A 21 10.00 4.12 4.29
CA ALA A 21 9.24 3.07 3.62
C ALA A 21 7.95 3.62 2.99
N ARG A 22 7.21 4.49 3.71
CA ARG A 22 6.03 5.17 3.17
C ARG A 22 6.38 5.97 1.91
N GLN A 23 7.44 6.78 1.95
CA GLN A 23 7.86 7.57 0.79
C GLN A 23 8.20 6.69 -0.41
N LYS A 24 8.94 5.60 -0.19
CA LYS A 24 9.30 4.64 -1.25
C LYS A 24 8.10 3.93 -1.86
N ILE A 25 7.15 3.50 -1.04
CA ILE A 25 5.89 2.91 -1.51
C ILE A 25 5.12 3.91 -2.40
N ILE A 26 5.09 5.19 -2.01
CA ILE A 26 4.46 6.25 -2.80
C ILE A 26 5.21 6.45 -4.13
N GLU A 27 6.54 6.51 -4.11
CA GLU A 27 7.37 6.61 -5.32
C GLU A 27 7.11 5.45 -6.29
N HIS A 28 7.12 4.22 -5.78
CA HIS A 28 6.85 3.03 -6.60
C HIS A 28 5.42 3.04 -7.16
N HIS A 29 4.41 3.39 -6.35
CA HIS A 29 3.02 3.55 -6.80
C HIS A 29 2.85 4.60 -7.91
N VAL A 30 3.63 5.69 -7.85
CA VAL A 30 3.65 6.72 -8.89
C VAL A 30 4.34 6.21 -10.15
N ALA A 31 5.54 5.63 -10.02
CA ALA A 31 6.32 5.09 -11.14
C ALA A 31 5.57 3.97 -11.88
N ALA A 32 4.78 3.20 -11.15
CA ALA A 32 3.84 2.21 -11.63
C ALA A 32 2.69 2.73 -12.49
N GLY A 33 2.53 4.06 -12.62
CA GLY A 33 1.43 4.69 -13.33
C GLY A 33 0.08 4.56 -12.63
N GLN A 34 0.04 4.10 -11.38
CA GLN A 34 -1.21 3.83 -10.64
C GLN A 34 -1.81 5.06 -9.96
N ARG A 35 -1.09 6.18 -9.88
CA ARG A 35 -1.58 7.43 -9.26
C ARG A 35 -2.68 8.10 -10.08
N THR A 36 -3.90 8.15 -9.54
CA THR A 36 -5.03 8.91 -10.13
C THR A 36 -5.20 10.27 -9.46
N THR A 37 -5.58 10.31 -8.18
CA THR A 37 -5.90 11.56 -7.45
C THR A 37 -4.93 11.87 -6.31
N GLY A 38 -4.01 10.96 -5.96
CA GLY A 38 -3.13 11.08 -4.79
C GLY A 38 -3.69 10.47 -3.50
N THR A 39 -5.01 10.28 -3.40
CA THR A 39 -5.71 9.78 -2.20
C THR A 39 -5.15 8.46 -1.65
N THR A 40 -4.63 7.58 -2.50
CA THR A 40 -3.97 6.33 -2.05
C THR A 40 -2.71 6.64 -1.26
N ALA A 41 -1.86 7.52 -1.78
CA ALA A 41 -0.61 7.93 -1.14
C ALA A 41 -0.90 8.67 0.18
N ASP A 42 -1.89 9.57 0.15
CA ASP A 42 -2.29 10.36 1.33
C ASP A 42 -2.92 9.51 2.44
N SER A 43 -3.40 8.30 2.12
CA SER A 43 -4.02 7.40 3.11
C SER A 43 -3.02 6.64 3.99
N ILE A 44 -1.73 6.69 3.68
CA ILE A 44 -0.73 5.92 4.42
C ILE A 44 -0.34 6.69 5.68
N THR A 45 -0.74 6.18 6.84
CA THR A 45 -0.45 6.76 8.15
C THR A 45 0.58 5.94 8.91
N ILE A 46 1.37 6.61 9.74
CA ILE A 46 2.36 5.96 10.60
C ILE A 46 2.06 6.31 12.05
N ALA A 47 2.13 5.33 12.92
CA ALA A 47 2.16 5.54 14.36
C ALA A 47 3.32 4.77 14.98
N VAL A 48 3.97 5.36 15.97
CA VAL A 48 4.98 4.69 16.79
C VAL A 48 4.57 4.88 18.25
N THR A 49 4.52 3.78 18.98
CA THR A 49 4.13 3.75 20.39
C THR A 49 5.12 2.91 21.17
N THR A 50 5.50 3.39 22.35
CA THR A 50 6.46 2.68 23.20
C THR A 50 5.86 2.46 24.57
N ASN A 51 5.75 1.19 24.93
CA ASN A 51 5.13 0.75 26.17
C ASN A 51 5.98 -0.36 26.79
N GLY A 52 6.47 -0.12 28.01
CA GLY A 52 7.20 -1.12 28.78
C GLY A 52 8.48 -1.65 28.09
N GLY A 53 9.24 -0.77 27.45
CA GLY A 53 10.48 -1.13 26.73
C GLY A 53 10.26 -1.79 25.37
N VAL A 54 9.02 -1.81 24.87
CA VAL A 54 8.69 -2.31 23.52
C VAL A 54 8.23 -1.15 22.65
N THR A 55 9.01 -0.84 21.61
CA THR A 55 8.64 0.08 20.54
C THR A 55 7.85 -0.68 19.47
N THR A 56 6.60 -0.26 19.23
CA THR A 56 5.75 -0.78 18.16
C THR A 56 5.53 0.33 17.14
N GLY A 57 5.92 0.07 15.90
CA GLY A 57 5.62 0.94 14.76
C GLY A 57 4.55 0.31 13.87
N THR A 58 3.52 1.07 13.51
CA THR A 58 2.47 0.65 12.58
C THR A 58 2.45 1.55 11.36
N MET A 59 2.18 0.94 10.20
CA MET A 59 1.87 1.64 8.97
C MET A 59 0.53 1.14 8.46
N ASP A 60 -0.46 2.02 8.48
CA ASP A 60 -1.83 1.71 8.09
C ASP A 60 -2.18 2.43 6.79
N ALA A 61 -3.03 1.81 5.98
CA ALA A 61 -3.52 2.40 4.74
C ALA A 61 -5.00 2.04 4.53
N ARG A 62 -5.65 2.71 3.58
CA ARG A 62 -7.05 2.44 3.25
C ARG A 62 -7.29 0.96 2.85
N PRO A 63 -8.52 0.45 2.99
CA PRO A 63 -8.88 -0.89 2.53
C PRO A 63 -8.49 -1.14 1.07
N TYR A 64 -8.23 -2.41 0.75
CA TYR A 64 -7.83 -2.87 -0.58
C TYR A 64 -6.47 -2.35 -1.07
N PHE A 65 -5.61 -1.88 -0.17
CA PHE A 65 -4.23 -1.47 -0.51
C PHE A 65 -3.44 -2.58 -1.23
N ALA A 66 -3.66 -3.85 -0.86
CA ALA A 66 -3.05 -5.00 -1.52
C ALA A 66 -3.36 -5.08 -3.02
N ALA A 67 -4.47 -4.50 -3.49
CA ALA A 67 -4.84 -4.48 -4.91
C ALA A 67 -3.89 -3.61 -5.76
N LEU A 68 -3.01 -2.80 -5.14
CA LEU A 68 -1.92 -2.14 -5.85
C LEU A 68 -0.93 -3.14 -6.45
N GLU A 69 -0.76 -4.31 -5.84
CA GLU A 69 0.13 -5.37 -6.31
C GLU A 69 -0.63 -6.53 -6.93
N THR A 70 -1.74 -6.95 -6.33
CA THR A 70 -2.49 -8.14 -6.78
C THR A 70 -3.56 -7.83 -7.82
N GLY A 71 -4.00 -6.57 -7.90
CA GLY A 71 -5.18 -6.19 -8.67
C GLY A 71 -6.50 -6.63 -8.03
N THR A 72 -7.62 -6.27 -8.68
CA THR A 72 -8.97 -6.66 -8.24
C THR A 72 -9.36 -7.99 -8.88
N GLN A 73 -9.86 -8.93 -8.08
CA GLN A 73 -10.42 -10.20 -8.54
C GLN A 73 -11.77 -10.02 -9.27
N PRO A 74 -12.20 -10.99 -10.10
CA PRO A 74 -13.58 -11.01 -10.58
C PRO A 74 -14.57 -11.07 -9.42
N TRP A 75 -15.77 -10.53 -9.63
CA TRP A 75 -16.80 -10.53 -8.59
C TRP A 75 -17.34 -11.95 -8.40
N LEU A 76 -17.48 -12.36 -7.13
CA LEU A 76 -18.07 -13.64 -6.76
C LEU A 76 -19.50 -13.78 -7.29
N SER A 77 -20.25 -12.68 -7.30
CA SER A 77 -21.59 -12.61 -7.87
C SER A 77 -21.65 -11.51 -8.92
N GLN A 78 -21.86 -11.91 -10.17
CA GLN A 78 -21.92 -10.98 -11.29
C GLN A 78 -23.26 -10.25 -11.31
N HIS A 79 -23.21 -8.98 -11.72
CA HIS A 79 -24.41 -8.20 -11.99
C HIS A 79 -24.87 -8.43 -13.44
N PHE A 80 -26.18 -8.58 -13.62
CA PHE A 80 -26.79 -8.78 -14.92
C PHE A 80 -27.76 -7.64 -15.24
N ARG A 81 -27.87 -7.28 -16.51
CA ARG A 81 -28.92 -6.39 -17.01
C ARG A 81 -29.85 -7.15 -17.95
N ARG A 82 -31.12 -6.75 -17.97
CA ARG A 82 -32.14 -7.31 -18.85
C ARG A 82 -32.23 -6.51 -20.15
N ARG A 83 -32.33 -7.22 -21.27
CA ARG A 83 -32.63 -6.66 -22.59
C ARG A 83 -34.14 -6.46 -22.77
N ARG A 84 -34.52 -5.74 -23.83
CA ARG A 84 -35.93 -5.52 -24.19
C ARG A 84 -36.67 -6.82 -24.52
N ASP A 85 -35.96 -7.79 -25.11
CA ASP A 85 -36.48 -9.14 -25.42
C ASP A 85 -36.62 -10.05 -24.18
N GLY A 86 -36.27 -9.55 -23.00
CA GLY A 86 -36.36 -10.27 -21.74
C GLY A 86 -35.14 -11.10 -21.36
N SER A 87 -34.16 -11.29 -22.26
CA SER A 87 -32.90 -12.01 -21.98
C SER A 87 -31.96 -11.19 -21.09
N VAL A 88 -30.99 -11.85 -20.46
CA VAL A 88 -30.03 -11.21 -19.55
C VAL A 88 -28.60 -11.32 -20.06
N TYR A 89 -27.77 -10.33 -19.73
CA TYR A 89 -26.34 -10.34 -20.03
C TYR A 89 -25.53 -9.75 -18.87
N PRO A 90 -24.28 -10.21 -18.67
CA PRO A 90 -23.39 -9.62 -17.68
C PRO A 90 -23.14 -8.15 -18.02
N SER A 91 -23.34 -7.27 -17.04
CA SER A 91 -23.02 -5.86 -17.18
C SER A 91 -22.78 -5.28 -15.81
N ALA A 92 -21.71 -4.53 -15.66
CA ALA A 92 -21.48 -3.79 -14.43
C ALA A 92 -22.68 -2.90 -14.05
N PRO A 93 -22.95 -2.72 -12.74
CA PRO A 93 -23.94 -1.77 -12.28
C PRO A 93 -23.52 -0.34 -12.63
N LYS A 94 -24.50 0.57 -12.78
CA LYS A 94 -24.24 1.94 -13.26
C LYS A 94 -23.21 2.67 -12.39
N TRP A 95 -23.33 2.59 -11.07
CA TRP A 95 -22.41 3.25 -10.16
C TRP A 95 -20.95 2.83 -10.38
N PHE A 96 -20.69 1.56 -10.73
CA PHE A 96 -19.32 1.09 -10.96
C PHE A 96 -18.79 1.57 -12.32
N ILE A 97 -19.65 1.63 -13.33
CA ILE A 97 -19.31 2.20 -14.63
C ILE A 97 -18.94 3.68 -14.48
N ASP A 98 -19.70 4.42 -13.67
CA ASP A 98 -19.45 5.84 -13.40
C ASP A 98 -18.09 6.04 -12.71
N ILE A 99 -17.72 5.20 -11.73
CA ILE A 99 -16.38 5.21 -11.10
C ILE A 99 -15.27 5.00 -12.15
N ILE A 100 -15.43 4.06 -13.08
CA ILE A 100 -14.43 3.81 -14.13
C ILE A 100 -14.37 4.97 -15.12
N ALA A 101 -15.50 5.64 -15.40
CA ALA A 101 -15.53 6.83 -16.25
C ALA A 101 -14.78 7.99 -15.60
N ASP A 102 -15.01 8.25 -14.31
CA ASP A 102 -14.30 9.29 -13.56
C ASP A 102 -12.80 9.00 -13.50
N TRP A 103 -12.43 7.73 -13.30
CA TRP A 103 -11.03 7.30 -13.36
C TRP A 103 -10.42 7.53 -14.75
N ALA A 104 -11.12 7.19 -15.82
CA ALA A 104 -10.64 7.36 -17.19
C ALA A 104 -10.45 8.84 -17.54
N ALA A 105 -11.39 9.70 -17.14
CA ALA A 105 -11.31 11.13 -17.29
C ALA A 105 -10.12 11.73 -16.52
N ALA A 106 -9.94 11.35 -15.25
CA ALA A 106 -8.82 11.80 -14.43
C ALA A 106 -7.45 11.35 -14.98
N LYS A 107 -7.42 10.21 -15.67
CA LYS A 107 -6.22 9.67 -16.34
C LYS A 107 -6.00 10.22 -17.75
N GLY A 108 -6.98 10.91 -18.33
CA GLY A 108 -6.94 11.35 -19.73
C GLY A 108 -6.88 10.19 -20.73
N VAL A 109 -7.47 9.04 -20.39
CA VAL A 109 -7.49 7.86 -21.28
C VAL A 109 -8.84 7.70 -21.95
N ASP A 110 -8.83 7.46 -23.25
CA ASP A 110 -10.05 7.21 -24.04
C ASP A 110 -10.35 5.70 -24.04
N ILE A 111 -11.23 5.28 -23.13
CA ILE A 111 -11.67 3.88 -23.01
C ILE A 111 -13.19 3.79 -22.81
N SER A 112 -13.77 2.66 -23.22
CA SER A 112 -15.16 2.34 -22.86
C SER A 112 -15.25 2.00 -21.36
N ALA A 113 -15.76 2.94 -20.56
CA ALA A 113 -15.97 2.73 -19.12
C ALA A 113 -16.90 1.53 -18.84
N TRP A 114 -17.95 1.36 -19.64
CA TRP A 114 -18.85 0.21 -19.54
C TRP A 114 -18.13 -1.12 -19.82
N GLY A 115 -17.33 -1.16 -20.89
CA GLY A 115 -16.58 -2.36 -21.27
C GLY A 115 -15.52 -2.71 -20.23
N ALA A 116 -14.76 -1.72 -19.76
CA ALA A 116 -13.75 -1.90 -18.72
C ALA A 116 -14.38 -2.36 -17.38
N ALA A 117 -15.43 -1.69 -16.91
CA ALA A 117 -16.13 -2.07 -15.68
C ALA A 117 -16.72 -3.49 -15.76
N THR A 118 -17.37 -3.83 -16.88
CA THR A 118 -17.94 -5.16 -17.08
C THR A 118 -16.85 -6.22 -17.11
N LYS A 119 -15.73 -5.95 -17.79
CA LYS A 119 -14.58 -6.86 -17.84
C LYS A 119 -13.92 -7.06 -16.48
N ILE A 120 -13.78 -5.98 -15.68
CA ILE A 120 -13.27 -6.08 -14.31
C ILE A 120 -14.20 -6.93 -13.44
N MET A 121 -15.51 -6.72 -13.55
CA MET A 121 -16.50 -7.51 -12.82
C MET A 121 -16.43 -9.00 -13.20
N THR A 122 -16.31 -9.33 -14.48
CA THR A 122 -16.40 -10.73 -14.95
C THR A 122 -15.07 -11.47 -14.89
N GLU A 123 -13.95 -10.80 -15.12
CA GLU A 123 -12.62 -11.43 -15.27
C GLU A 123 -11.57 -10.87 -14.29
N GLY A 124 -11.92 -9.88 -13.47
CA GLY A 124 -10.97 -9.14 -12.65
C GLY A 124 -10.22 -8.05 -13.42
N SER A 125 -9.38 -7.31 -12.72
CA SER A 125 -8.51 -6.28 -13.30
C SER A 125 -7.45 -6.89 -14.22
N ALA A 126 -6.89 -6.07 -15.13
CA ALA A 126 -5.78 -6.50 -15.97
C ALA A 126 -4.56 -6.93 -15.15
N LEU A 127 -4.27 -6.21 -14.06
CA LEU A 127 -3.18 -6.54 -13.14
C LEU A 127 -3.36 -7.95 -12.56
N PHE A 128 -4.57 -8.26 -12.06
CA PHE A 128 -4.89 -9.58 -11.53
C PHE A 128 -4.73 -10.68 -12.58
N ARG A 129 -5.28 -10.48 -13.78
CA ARG A 129 -5.17 -11.48 -14.86
C ARG A 129 -3.74 -11.74 -15.32
N ASN A 130 -2.84 -10.76 -15.13
CA ASN A 130 -1.43 -10.87 -15.48
C ASN A 130 -0.57 -11.43 -14.34
N GLY A 131 -1.17 -11.87 -13.23
CA GLY A 131 -0.47 -12.45 -12.08
C GLY A 131 -0.02 -11.45 -11.02
N GLY A 132 -0.40 -10.17 -11.14
CA GLY A 132 0.00 -9.12 -10.22
C GLY A 132 1.36 -8.51 -10.54
N ARG A 133 1.94 -7.86 -9.53
CA ARG A 133 3.27 -7.25 -9.48
C ARG A 133 3.76 -7.25 -8.04
N GLU A 134 5.06 -7.09 -7.83
CA GLU A 134 5.68 -7.15 -6.49
C GLU A 134 6.68 -6.01 -6.27
N ASP A 135 6.49 -4.88 -6.96
CA ASP A 135 7.44 -3.75 -6.97
C ASP A 135 6.84 -2.47 -6.37
N ILE A 136 5.75 -2.54 -5.61
CA ILE A 136 5.14 -1.38 -4.93
C ILE A 136 5.55 -1.33 -3.47
N PHE A 137 5.03 -2.25 -2.67
CA PHE A 137 5.23 -2.31 -1.22
C PHE A 137 5.93 -3.57 -0.76
N THR A 138 5.83 -4.67 -1.51
CA THR A 138 6.56 -5.91 -1.19
C THR A 138 8.08 -5.70 -0.98
N PRO A 139 8.82 -4.98 -1.84
CA PRO A 139 10.26 -4.83 -1.65
C PRO A 139 10.59 -3.91 -0.48
N GLU A 140 9.72 -2.93 -0.19
CA GLU A 140 9.93 -2.00 0.92
C GLU A 140 9.61 -2.62 2.27
N ILE A 141 8.67 -3.57 2.35
CA ILE A 141 8.43 -4.33 3.59
C ILE A 141 9.67 -5.15 3.94
N ALA A 142 10.26 -5.84 2.96
CA ALA A 142 11.49 -6.61 3.18
C ALA A 142 12.65 -5.70 3.62
N ALA A 143 12.90 -4.63 2.85
CA ALA A 143 14.01 -3.72 3.13
C ALA A 143 13.82 -2.92 4.44
N LEU A 144 12.58 -2.63 4.86
CA LEU A 144 12.29 -1.95 6.12
C LEU A 144 12.83 -2.72 7.33
N SER A 145 12.60 -4.03 7.35
CA SER A 145 13.07 -4.89 8.44
C SER A 145 14.59 -4.83 8.57
N ASP A 146 15.30 -4.98 7.45
CA ASP A 146 16.76 -4.97 7.42
C ASP A 146 17.32 -3.62 7.91
N ARG A 147 16.73 -2.51 7.44
CA ARG A 147 17.19 -1.16 7.83
C ARG A 147 16.97 -0.86 9.31
N ILE A 148 15.83 -1.29 9.87
CA ILE A 148 15.56 -1.15 11.31
C ILE A 148 16.59 -1.98 12.09
N ALA A 149 16.80 -3.24 11.70
CA ALA A 149 17.75 -4.13 12.36
C ALA A 149 19.18 -3.55 12.36
N ASP A 150 19.66 -3.09 11.19
CA ASP A 150 21.00 -2.52 11.03
C ASP A 150 21.19 -1.26 11.90
N ARG A 151 20.21 -0.36 11.91
CA ARG A 151 20.29 0.88 12.69
C ARG A 151 20.20 0.64 14.19
N LEU A 152 19.36 -0.30 14.64
CA LEU A 152 19.29 -0.69 16.04
C LEU A 152 20.58 -1.39 16.49
N ALA A 153 21.16 -2.28 15.68
CA ALA A 153 22.44 -2.91 15.97
C ALA A 153 23.55 -1.86 16.17
N GLY A 154 23.65 -0.88 15.26
CA GLY A 154 24.61 0.21 15.40
C GLY A 154 24.40 1.08 16.66
N LEU A 155 23.14 1.29 17.07
CA LEU A 155 22.83 1.98 18.33
C LEU A 155 23.36 1.19 19.53
N PHE A 156 23.12 -0.12 19.59
CA PHE A 156 23.60 -0.96 20.68
C PHE A 156 25.13 -1.07 20.73
N ASP A 157 25.79 -1.23 19.58
CA ASP A 157 27.26 -1.29 19.49
C ASP A 157 27.91 0.00 20.03
N ALA A 158 27.40 1.16 19.62
CA ALA A 158 27.90 2.45 20.09
C ALA A 158 27.78 2.60 21.62
N GLN A 159 26.70 2.08 22.19
CA GLN A 159 26.47 2.15 23.64
C GLN A 159 27.31 1.16 24.43
N ILE A 160 27.53 -0.05 23.91
CA ILE A 160 28.44 -1.02 24.53
C ILE A 160 29.83 -0.40 24.62
N VAL A 161 30.34 0.18 23.52
CA VAL A 161 31.64 0.85 23.49
C VAL A 161 31.69 2.01 24.49
N GLU A 162 30.67 2.89 24.52
CA GLU A 162 30.61 3.99 25.49
C GLU A 162 30.61 3.49 26.94
N SER A 163 29.94 2.38 27.22
CA SER A 163 29.87 1.79 28.57
C SER A 163 31.21 1.21 29.04
N ILE A 164 32.00 0.65 28.12
CA ILE A 164 33.33 0.11 28.40
C ILE A 164 34.34 1.24 28.63
N LEU A 165 34.29 2.31 27.81
CA LEU A 165 35.22 3.43 27.89
C LEU A 165 34.99 4.39 29.08
N ARG A 166 33.81 4.37 29.69
CA ARG A 166 33.47 5.16 30.88
C ARG A 166 33.73 4.43 32.21
N GLN A 167 34.25 3.19 32.19
CA GLN A 167 34.76 2.47 33.36
C GLN A 167 36.23 2.83 33.62
#